data_AF-A0A3N7C5V0-F1
#
_entry.id   AF-A0A3N7C5V0-F1
#
_cell.length_a   1.000
_cell.length_b   1.000
_cell.length_c   1.000
_cell.angle_alpha   90.00
_cell.angle_beta   90.00
_cell.angle_gamma   90.00
#
_symmetry.space_group_name_H-M   'P 1'
#
loop_
_entity.id
_entity.type
_entity.pdbx_description
1 polymer ?
#
loop_
_entity_poly.entity_id
_entity_poly.type
_entity_poly.pdbx_seq_one_letter_code
_entity_poly.pdbx_strand_id
1 'polypeptide(L)'
;MISATSQAIGYMVLAAMDSTTRDVESVISDFNRCLNTYDVWAESFFSFSALDVEQVFKVGNEVTLVAPINRSILPSSTTATCSANGTLTLVHMFQSARFVPIGNTPVILQRVDPKGGPLGEPIHKTIGPSGILEVTECDRNQAYRVSFYPNVSKDHVKALYASYQSVIVPLEGWLRSEWATTFKPLWKSYSEANFLKRYLSLHQAYARGFGEALYSLWDTIKQLFLWLSDPLGNAEKLLHYLSPQAFEALLSMSAETLAKGLLVLSDEPLLFVYLSAMVSWMRLLPPPYMNELLGQISAEVLINLLLCLATAGMGVVVRMSAKVLGGIKSKRARRWLEHMAGQFGKARLGEHVEASKPLLLGGPSVAIKTVPDVPLKAGEQLVSNPVPVVRDKGRQQTVLVRQEAVDDVPASGRNANGDAAASADKTATNGCPVSMVTGEELLTLTDGTLDGILPFEWTRLYRTSAVGVDCGLGFGWSHALAHRLCVSGDSVVWTDHENRSTTLPLPTVARPAITNSLAEAAIYLGTLPDELVLAQASRFYHFQEGLLTAISDAYDNRLRISRDVLGRIERLDNGVGRSLFLRYSADRIVAVDYQIQRTEGSDPYVWVTEYSVVSYAYDDLGRLVSATNAVG
;
A
#
# COMPACT_ATOMS: atom_id res chain seq x y z
N MET A 1 10.19 13.86 -0.80
CA MET A 1 10.31 13.02 -2.01
C MET A 1 9.53 11.71 -1.81
N ILE A 2 8.22 11.80 -1.54
CA ILE A 2 7.35 10.66 -1.18
C ILE A 2 6.20 10.53 -2.21
N SER A 3 6.31 11.18 -3.38
CA SER A 3 5.19 11.38 -4.30
C SER A 3 5.03 10.33 -5.41
N ALA A 4 5.88 9.30 -5.48
CA ALA A 4 5.89 8.39 -6.63
C ALA A 4 5.19 7.04 -6.35
N THR A 5 4.95 6.70 -5.09
CA THR A 5 4.59 5.35 -4.64
C THR A 5 3.10 5.05 -4.68
N SER A 6 2.26 6.05 -4.38
CA SER A 6 0.80 5.95 -4.54
C SER A 6 0.34 6.06 -5.98
N GLN A 7 1.14 6.69 -6.85
CA GLN A 7 0.78 6.84 -8.25
C GLN A 7 0.74 5.47 -8.92
N ALA A 8 1.67 4.55 -8.65
CA ALA A 8 1.70 3.26 -9.35
C ALA A 8 0.49 2.35 -9.01
N ILE A 9 0.11 2.19 -7.74
CA ILE A 9 -1.02 1.31 -7.33
C ILE A 9 -2.36 2.07 -7.37
N GLY A 10 -2.36 3.36 -7.04
CA GLY A 10 -3.53 4.23 -7.12
C GLY A 10 -4.01 4.42 -8.57
N TYR A 11 -3.12 4.64 -9.54
CA TYR A 11 -3.50 4.65 -10.98
C TYR A 11 -3.96 3.27 -11.48
N MET A 12 -3.54 2.20 -10.82
CA MET A 12 -3.95 0.85 -11.19
C MET A 12 -5.42 0.55 -10.84
N VAL A 13 -6.02 1.28 -9.89
CA VAL A 13 -7.43 1.11 -9.47
C VAL A 13 -8.31 2.32 -9.85
N LEU A 14 -7.78 3.54 -9.91
CA LEU A 14 -8.57 4.77 -10.13
C LEU A 14 -8.75 5.20 -11.59
N ALA A 15 -7.99 4.63 -12.53
CA ALA A 15 -8.08 5.01 -13.95
C ALA A 15 -9.35 4.51 -14.68
N ALA A 16 -10.41 4.13 -13.95
CA ALA A 16 -11.66 3.56 -14.49
C ALA A 16 -12.83 4.57 -14.55
N MET A 17 -12.54 5.88 -14.54
CA MET A 17 -13.57 6.93 -14.47
C MET A 17 -13.87 7.65 -15.80
N ASP A 18 -13.24 7.30 -16.92
CA ASP A 18 -13.73 7.77 -18.23
C ASP A 18 -14.89 6.87 -18.69
N SER A 19 -16.08 7.46 -18.75
CA SER A 19 -17.34 6.78 -19.03
C SER A 19 -17.62 6.56 -20.52
N THR A 20 -16.72 7.01 -21.41
CA THR A 20 -16.92 6.97 -22.87
C THR A 20 -15.90 6.11 -23.63
N THR A 21 -14.62 6.13 -23.26
CA THR A 21 -13.57 5.27 -23.88
C THR A 21 -12.43 4.95 -22.93
N ARG A 22 -11.82 3.76 -23.05
CA ARG A 22 -10.60 3.39 -22.32
C ARG A 22 -9.35 3.85 -23.07
N ASP A 23 -8.49 4.62 -22.42
CA ASP A 23 -7.15 4.92 -22.93
C ASP A 23 -6.21 3.69 -22.77
N VAL A 24 -6.16 2.89 -23.83
CA VAL A 24 -5.40 1.63 -23.90
C VAL A 24 -3.91 1.88 -24.07
N GLU A 25 -3.55 2.92 -24.82
CA GLU A 25 -2.14 3.24 -25.06
C GLU A 25 -1.49 3.78 -23.79
N SER A 26 -2.22 4.52 -22.95
CA SER A 26 -1.75 4.87 -21.61
C SER A 26 -1.48 3.61 -20.76
N VAL A 27 -2.41 2.65 -20.70
CA VAL A 27 -2.23 1.42 -19.90
C VAL A 27 -1.02 0.61 -20.38
N ILE A 28 -0.82 0.49 -21.69
CA ILE A 28 0.32 -0.23 -22.27
C ILE A 28 1.64 0.53 -22.08
N SER A 29 1.62 1.86 -22.24
CA SER A 29 2.78 2.71 -21.97
C SER A 29 3.22 2.61 -20.52
N ASP A 30 2.27 2.58 -19.57
CA ASP A 30 2.55 2.37 -18.15
C ASP A 30 3.19 1.00 -17.92
N PHE A 31 2.64 -0.06 -18.52
CA PHE A 31 3.19 -1.41 -18.42
C PHE A 31 4.63 -1.49 -18.95
N ASN A 32 4.89 -0.91 -20.13
CA ASN A 32 6.23 -0.91 -20.74
C ASN A 32 7.27 -0.15 -19.90
N ARG A 33 6.82 0.76 -19.03
CA ARG A 33 7.67 1.52 -18.11
C ARG A 33 7.57 1.02 -16.67
N CYS A 34 7.01 -0.17 -16.43
CA CYS A 34 6.78 -0.68 -15.07
C CYS A 34 8.07 -0.70 -14.23
N LEU A 35 9.21 -1.10 -14.80
CA LEU A 35 10.48 -1.11 -14.06
C LEU A 35 10.97 0.28 -13.64
N ASN A 36 10.51 1.37 -14.27
CA ASN A 36 10.86 2.74 -13.86
C ASN A 36 10.18 3.16 -12.55
N THR A 37 9.09 2.48 -12.16
CA THR A 37 8.38 2.72 -10.89
C THR A 37 8.69 1.64 -9.85
N TYR A 38 9.53 0.67 -10.19
CA TYR A 38 9.89 -0.44 -9.31
C TYR A 38 10.56 0.04 -8.03
N ASP A 39 11.58 0.91 -8.08
CA ASP A 39 12.34 1.31 -6.88
C ASP A 39 11.46 2.03 -5.84
N VAL A 40 10.59 2.89 -6.35
CA VAL A 40 9.56 3.60 -5.61
C VAL A 40 8.57 2.61 -4.97
N TRP A 41 8.04 1.67 -5.74
CA TRP A 41 7.18 0.61 -5.23
C TRP A 41 7.90 -0.30 -4.20
N ALA A 42 9.18 -0.59 -4.46
CA ALA A 42 10.07 -1.38 -3.62
C ALA A 42 10.31 -0.70 -2.26
N GLU A 43 10.45 0.63 -2.21
CA GLU A 43 10.65 1.39 -0.97
C GLU A 43 9.38 1.54 -0.13
N SER A 44 8.23 1.74 -0.79
CA SER A 44 6.95 1.98 -0.10
C SER A 44 6.25 0.72 0.38
N PHE A 45 6.39 -0.37 -0.36
CA PHE A 45 5.69 -1.63 -0.10
C PHE A 45 6.63 -2.68 0.52
N PHE A 46 7.95 -2.55 0.33
CA PHE A 46 8.97 -3.51 0.81
C PHE A 46 10.07 -2.83 1.64
N SER A 47 9.77 -2.62 2.92
CA SER A 47 10.77 -2.26 3.93
C SER A 47 11.53 -3.48 4.52
N PHE A 48 11.49 -4.66 3.89
CA PHE A 48 12.21 -5.86 4.38
C PHE A 48 12.87 -6.67 3.25
N SER A 49 14.08 -7.18 3.54
CA SER A 49 14.80 -8.25 2.81
C SER A 49 13.98 -9.55 2.74
N ALA A 50 12.95 -9.59 1.90
CA ALA A 50 11.99 -10.70 1.85
C ALA A 50 12.48 -11.92 1.05
N LEU A 51 13.50 -11.77 0.21
CA LEU A 51 14.13 -12.89 -0.51
C LEU A 51 15.63 -13.00 -0.16
N ASP A 52 15.96 -12.95 1.13
CA ASP A 52 17.28 -13.42 1.63
C ASP A 52 17.30 -14.96 1.56
N VAL A 53 17.21 -15.49 0.34
CA VAL A 53 17.44 -16.91 0.06
C VAL A 53 18.92 -17.15 0.32
N GLU A 54 19.24 -17.77 1.45
CA GLU A 54 20.62 -18.02 1.84
C GLU A 54 21.27 -19.00 0.84
N GLN A 55 22.21 -18.49 0.05
CA GLN A 55 23.13 -19.31 -0.73
C GLN A 55 24.13 -19.95 0.22
N VAL A 56 24.32 -21.25 0.10
CA VAL A 56 25.29 -21.98 0.91
C VAL A 56 26.44 -22.43 0.02
N PHE A 57 27.63 -21.94 0.36
CA PHE A 57 28.87 -22.43 -0.20
C PHE A 57 29.48 -23.41 0.79
N LYS A 58 29.62 -24.69 0.39
CA LYS A 58 30.37 -25.67 1.19
C LYS A 58 31.73 -25.90 0.58
N VAL A 59 32.74 -25.96 1.42
CA VAL A 59 34.11 -26.26 0.97
C VAL A 59 34.73 -27.37 1.82
N GLY A 60 35.11 -28.48 1.18
CA GLY A 60 35.70 -29.65 1.85
C GLY A 60 34.70 -30.55 2.58
N ASN A 61 35.18 -31.33 3.56
CA ASN A 61 34.38 -32.24 4.40
C ASN A 61 33.82 -31.56 5.68
N GLU A 62 34.14 -30.29 5.93
CA GLU A 62 33.64 -29.57 7.10
C GLU A 62 32.33 -28.85 6.76
N VAL A 63 31.25 -29.27 7.43
CA VAL A 63 29.95 -28.61 7.39
C VAL A 63 30.01 -27.39 8.30
N THR A 64 30.64 -26.32 7.84
CA THR A 64 30.53 -25.02 8.52
C THR A 64 29.69 -24.08 7.67
N LEU A 65 28.55 -23.66 8.24
CA LEU A 65 27.74 -22.54 7.80
C LEU A 65 28.59 -21.27 7.95
N VAL A 66 29.51 -21.02 7.01
CA VAL A 66 30.38 -19.85 7.08
C VAL A 66 29.63 -18.65 6.52
N ALA A 67 29.04 -17.87 7.43
CA ALA A 67 28.56 -16.53 7.12
C ALA A 67 29.72 -15.69 6.56
N PRO A 68 29.52 -14.92 5.47
CA PRO A 68 30.58 -14.15 4.83
C PRO A 68 31.12 -13.07 5.78
N ILE A 69 32.44 -12.87 5.75
CA ILE A 69 33.13 -11.78 6.42
C ILE A 69 32.68 -10.47 5.78
N ASN A 70 31.96 -9.62 6.53
CA ASN A 70 31.49 -8.28 6.13
C ASN A 70 30.94 -8.17 4.69
N ARG A 71 29.62 -8.36 4.54
CA ARG A 71 28.86 -8.19 3.28
C ARG A 71 29.12 -6.85 2.57
N SER A 72 29.59 -5.83 3.28
CA SER A 72 29.83 -4.47 2.79
C SER A 72 31.15 -4.26 2.05
N ILE A 73 32.13 -5.17 2.19
CA ILE A 73 33.49 -4.95 1.65
C ILE A 73 33.80 -5.89 0.48
N LEU A 74 33.41 -7.17 0.57
CA LEU A 74 33.71 -8.19 -0.45
C LEU A 74 32.58 -9.23 -0.51
N PRO A 75 31.66 -9.14 -1.48
CA PRO A 75 30.59 -10.13 -1.66
C PRO A 75 31.16 -11.50 -2.06
N SER A 76 30.46 -12.56 -1.66
CA SER A 76 30.65 -13.94 -2.16
C SER A 76 32.09 -14.49 -2.12
N SER A 77 32.92 -14.07 -1.14
CA SER A 77 34.24 -14.68 -0.91
C SER A 77 34.33 -15.42 0.43
N THR A 78 34.87 -16.64 0.40
CA THR A 78 35.11 -17.49 1.57
C THR A 78 36.54 -18.01 1.57
N THR A 79 37.08 -18.35 2.73
CA THR A 79 38.41 -18.96 2.85
C THR A 79 38.29 -20.44 3.17
N ALA A 80 39.03 -21.27 2.45
CA ALA A 80 39.03 -22.71 2.66
C ALA A 80 40.42 -23.31 2.51
N THR A 81 40.70 -24.36 3.28
CA THR A 81 41.99 -25.07 3.27
C THR A 81 41.91 -26.31 2.40
N CYS A 82 42.87 -26.48 1.50
CA CYS A 82 43.01 -27.69 0.69
C CYS A 82 43.40 -28.88 1.59
N SER A 83 42.73 -30.03 1.40
CA SER A 83 42.94 -31.21 2.22
C SER A 83 44.36 -31.78 2.06
N ALA A 84 44.79 -32.64 2.99
CA ALA A 84 46.09 -33.32 2.92
C ALA A 84 46.25 -34.19 1.65
N ASN A 85 45.14 -34.57 1.01
CA ASN A 85 45.13 -35.32 -0.25
C ASN A 85 45.37 -34.44 -1.49
N GLY A 86 45.44 -33.12 -1.33
CA GLY A 86 45.59 -32.18 -2.45
C GLY A 86 44.30 -31.93 -3.22
N THR A 87 43.14 -32.18 -2.58
CA THR A 87 41.82 -31.93 -3.19
C THR A 87 40.99 -30.97 -2.36
N LEU A 88 40.20 -30.14 -3.05
CA LEU A 88 39.27 -29.18 -2.48
C LEU A 88 37.93 -29.27 -3.21
N THR A 89 36.89 -29.72 -2.51
CA THR A 89 35.53 -29.82 -3.07
C THR A 89 34.77 -28.53 -2.82
N LEU A 90 34.30 -27.88 -3.87
CA LEU A 90 33.44 -26.71 -3.84
C LEU A 90 32.01 -27.12 -4.16
N VAL A 91 31.06 -26.70 -3.33
CA VAL A 91 29.64 -26.96 -3.53
C VAL A 91 28.87 -25.64 -3.47
N HIS A 92 28.10 -25.36 -4.52
CA HIS A 92 27.22 -24.20 -4.61
C HIS A 92 25.76 -24.67 -4.68
N MET A 93 24.97 -24.32 -3.67
CA MET A 93 23.59 -24.77 -3.52
C MET A 93 22.72 -23.75 -2.78
N PHE A 94 21.40 -23.87 -2.91
CA PHE A 94 20.45 -23.17 -2.04
C PHE A 94 20.39 -23.81 -0.65
N GLN A 95 20.12 -23.02 0.39
CA GLN A 95 19.76 -23.56 1.72
C GLN A 95 18.37 -24.23 1.63
N SER A 96 18.37 -25.55 1.53
CA SER A 96 17.13 -26.35 1.42
C SER A 96 17.31 -27.72 2.06
N ALA A 97 16.20 -28.36 2.43
CA ALA A 97 16.21 -29.71 3.02
C ALA A 97 16.73 -30.78 2.05
N ARG A 98 16.56 -30.56 0.74
CA ARG A 98 17.14 -31.37 -0.34
C ARG A 98 18.28 -30.61 -1.03
N PHE A 99 19.23 -31.32 -1.64
CA PHE A 99 20.31 -30.69 -2.39
C PHE A 99 19.78 -30.06 -3.69
N VAL A 100 19.76 -28.73 -3.76
CA VAL A 100 19.38 -27.97 -4.97
C VAL A 100 20.61 -27.19 -5.46
N PRO A 101 21.30 -27.69 -6.50
CA PRO A 101 22.56 -27.11 -6.96
C PRO A 101 22.36 -25.81 -7.71
N ILE A 102 23.35 -24.94 -7.60
CA ILE A 102 23.49 -23.73 -8.40
C ILE A 102 24.69 -23.90 -9.33
N GLY A 103 24.41 -24.31 -10.57
CA GLY A 103 25.43 -24.62 -11.57
C GLY A 103 25.88 -23.43 -12.42
N ASN A 104 26.86 -23.68 -13.30
CA ASN A 104 27.48 -22.71 -14.21
C ASN A 104 28.11 -21.50 -13.50
N THR A 105 28.65 -21.73 -12.30
CA THR A 105 29.19 -20.66 -11.47
C THR A 105 30.70 -20.52 -11.69
N PRO A 106 31.19 -19.40 -12.24
CA PRO A 106 32.61 -19.12 -12.34
C PRO A 106 33.19 -18.83 -10.95
N VAL A 107 34.35 -19.41 -10.66
CA VAL A 107 35.02 -19.33 -9.36
C VAL A 107 36.51 -19.03 -9.56
N ILE A 108 37.04 -18.15 -8.72
CA ILE A 108 38.48 -17.92 -8.60
C ILE A 108 38.96 -18.40 -7.23
N LEU A 109 40.04 -19.19 -7.22
CA LEU A 109 40.78 -19.56 -6.01
C LEU A 109 42.11 -18.80 -5.98
N GLN A 110 42.39 -18.09 -4.90
CA GLN A 110 43.64 -17.36 -4.70
C GLN A 110 44.32 -17.82 -3.42
N ARG A 111 45.61 -18.14 -3.50
CA ARG A 111 46.39 -18.59 -2.34
C ARG A 111 46.49 -17.46 -1.30
N VAL A 112 46.22 -17.78 -0.03
CA VAL A 112 46.33 -16.85 1.11
C VAL A 112 47.64 -17.12 1.84
N ASP A 113 48.51 -16.11 1.96
CA ASP A 113 49.75 -16.25 2.72
C ASP A 113 49.44 -16.28 4.23
N PRO A 114 49.89 -17.32 4.98
CA PRO A 114 49.71 -17.42 6.44
C PRO A 114 50.23 -16.23 7.25
N LYS A 115 51.15 -15.43 6.69
CA LYS A 115 51.76 -14.27 7.35
C LYS A 115 51.16 -12.92 6.92
N GLY A 116 50.11 -12.91 6.08
CA GLY A 116 49.41 -11.69 5.66
C GLY A 116 50.06 -10.96 4.47
N GLY A 117 50.43 -11.69 3.42
CA GLY A 117 50.99 -11.17 2.16
C GLY A 117 49.98 -11.00 1.01
N PRO A 118 50.43 -10.54 -0.18
CA PRO A 118 49.58 -10.44 -1.37
C PRO A 118 49.03 -11.81 -1.77
N LEU A 119 47.80 -11.82 -2.31
CA LEU A 119 47.17 -13.04 -2.80
C LEU A 119 47.98 -13.64 -3.96
N GLY A 120 48.13 -14.97 -3.97
CA GLY A 120 48.81 -15.68 -5.05
C GLY A 120 48.04 -15.64 -6.38
N GLU A 121 48.67 -16.16 -7.42
CA GLU A 121 48.09 -16.25 -8.77
C GLU A 121 46.69 -16.90 -8.75
N PRO A 122 45.69 -16.31 -9.43
CA PRO A 122 44.32 -16.80 -9.42
C PRO A 122 44.15 -18.06 -10.27
N ILE A 123 43.57 -19.10 -9.68
CA ILE A 123 43.14 -20.31 -10.37
C ILE A 123 41.68 -20.14 -10.76
N HIS A 124 41.40 -20.11 -12.07
CA HIS A 124 40.06 -19.98 -12.61
C HIS A 124 39.43 -21.36 -12.85
N LYS A 125 38.25 -21.60 -12.27
CA LYS A 125 37.44 -22.80 -12.52
C LYS A 125 35.97 -22.42 -12.68
N THR A 126 35.19 -23.35 -13.20
CA THR A 126 33.73 -23.20 -13.30
C THR A 126 33.06 -24.40 -12.67
N ILE A 127 32.14 -24.16 -11.74
CA ILE A 127 31.29 -25.20 -11.16
C ILE A 127 30.26 -25.59 -12.22
N GLY A 128 30.25 -26.87 -12.59
CA GLY A 128 29.33 -27.42 -13.58
C GLY A 128 27.87 -27.45 -13.12
N PRO A 129 26.96 -28.00 -13.95
CA PRO A 129 25.52 -28.06 -13.66
C PRO A 129 25.15 -28.80 -12.37
N SER A 130 26.01 -29.71 -11.89
CA SER A 130 25.83 -30.45 -10.64
C SER A 130 25.94 -29.58 -9.38
N GLY A 131 26.42 -28.34 -9.49
CA GLY A 131 26.71 -27.47 -8.35
C GLY A 131 27.89 -27.96 -7.50
N ILE A 132 28.64 -28.97 -7.96
CA ILE A 132 29.79 -29.56 -7.27
C ILE A 132 31.01 -29.51 -8.20
N LEU A 133 32.15 -29.08 -7.66
CA LEU A 133 33.43 -29.06 -8.36
C LEU A 133 34.53 -29.58 -7.44
N GLU A 134 35.28 -30.57 -7.89
CA GLU A 134 36.50 -31.02 -7.21
C GLU A 134 37.72 -30.35 -7.84
N VAL A 135 38.47 -29.58 -7.04
CA VAL A 135 39.70 -28.92 -7.45
C VAL A 135 40.87 -29.76 -6.97
N THR A 136 41.63 -30.32 -7.92
CA THR A 136 42.84 -31.13 -7.66
C THR A 136 44.14 -30.31 -7.75
N GLU A 137 44.04 -29.07 -8.22
CA GLU A 137 45.14 -28.13 -8.42
C GLU A 137 45.32 -27.22 -7.19
N CYS A 138 45.34 -27.79 -5.99
CA CYS A 138 45.57 -27.04 -4.76
C CYS A 138 46.72 -27.61 -3.92
N ASP A 139 47.51 -26.71 -3.33
CA ASP A 139 48.64 -27.07 -2.48
C ASP A 139 48.13 -27.68 -1.15
N ARG A 140 48.71 -28.79 -0.73
CA ARG A 140 48.30 -29.50 0.49
C ARG A 140 48.41 -28.59 1.72
N ASN A 141 47.37 -28.58 2.56
CA ASN A 141 47.27 -27.76 3.79
C ASN A 141 47.40 -26.24 3.56
N GLN A 142 47.22 -25.77 2.33
CA GLN A 142 47.27 -24.36 1.99
C GLN A 142 45.87 -23.75 2.02
N ALA A 143 45.75 -22.55 2.62
CA ALA A 143 44.52 -21.76 2.59
C ALA A 143 44.36 -21.05 1.24
N TYR A 144 43.17 -21.13 0.67
CA TYR A 144 42.73 -20.43 -0.53
C TYR A 144 41.52 -19.55 -0.22
N ARG A 145 41.50 -18.36 -0.79
CA ARG A 145 40.35 -17.50 -0.89
C ARG A 145 39.57 -17.89 -2.15
N VAL A 146 38.33 -18.33 -1.97
CA VAL A 146 37.42 -18.73 -3.03
C VAL A 146 36.44 -17.59 -3.26
N SER A 147 36.35 -17.08 -4.49
CA SER A 147 35.42 -16.01 -4.88
C SER A 147 34.49 -16.52 -5.98
N PHE A 148 33.19 -16.48 -5.74
CA PHE A 148 32.16 -16.89 -6.71
C PHE A 148 31.68 -15.68 -7.52
N TYR A 149 31.52 -15.85 -8.83
CA TYR A 149 31.26 -14.75 -9.78
C TYR A 149 32.23 -13.56 -9.64
N PRO A 150 33.54 -13.78 -9.75
CA PRO A 150 34.54 -12.76 -9.46
C PRO A 150 34.53 -11.56 -10.42
N ASN A 151 33.92 -11.71 -11.60
CA ASN A 151 33.92 -10.70 -12.67
C ASN A 151 32.49 -10.22 -13.00
N VAL A 152 31.75 -9.71 -12.00
CA VAL A 152 30.50 -8.99 -12.28
C VAL A 152 30.82 -7.66 -12.97
N SER A 153 30.30 -7.46 -14.17
CA SER A 153 30.59 -6.29 -15.02
C SER A 153 29.32 -5.52 -15.39
N LYS A 154 29.48 -4.31 -15.93
CA LYS A 154 28.36 -3.52 -16.49
C LYS A 154 27.63 -4.26 -17.61
N ASP A 155 28.30 -5.14 -18.34
CA ASP A 155 27.68 -5.94 -19.41
C ASP A 155 26.68 -6.96 -18.84
N HIS A 156 26.96 -7.51 -17.67
CA HIS A 156 26.02 -8.41 -16.97
C HIS A 156 24.75 -7.66 -16.53
N VAL A 157 24.90 -6.41 -16.07
CA VAL A 157 23.75 -5.54 -15.75
C VAL A 157 22.94 -5.26 -17.00
N LYS A 158 23.59 -4.90 -18.11
CA LYS A 158 22.92 -4.68 -19.39
C LYS A 158 22.19 -5.94 -19.90
N ALA A 159 22.80 -7.12 -19.74
CA ALA A 159 22.21 -8.40 -20.11
C ALA A 159 20.94 -8.71 -19.29
N LEU A 160 20.95 -8.43 -17.99
CA LEU A 160 19.78 -8.59 -17.12
C LEU A 160 18.63 -7.65 -17.51
N TYR A 161 18.91 -6.38 -17.79
CA TYR A 161 17.86 -5.47 -18.27
C TYR A 161 17.30 -5.88 -19.64
N ALA A 162 18.17 -6.35 -20.54
CA ALA A 162 17.74 -6.89 -21.82
C ALA A 162 16.85 -8.13 -21.65
N SER A 163 17.11 -8.98 -20.65
CA SER A 163 16.29 -10.16 -20.37
C SER A 163 14.93 -9.81 -19.75
N TYR A 164 14.82 -8.74 -18.96
CA TYR A 164 13.49 -8.23 -18.58
C TYR A 164 12.71 -7.74 -19.80
N GLN A 165 13.36 -7.04 -20.74
CA GLN A 165 12.70 -6.56 -21.94
C GLN A 165 12.19 -7.71 -22.83
N SER A 166 12.92 -8.83 -22.90
CA SER A 166 12.47 -10.02 -23.64
C SER A 166 11.25 -10.69 -23.00
N VAL A 167 10.95 -10.41 -21.73
CA VAL A 167 9.72 -10.81 -21.05
C VAL A 167 8.60 -9.78 -21.24
N ILE A 168 8.91 -8.49 -21.16
CA ILE A 168 7.94 -7.38 -21.29
C ILE A 168 7.31 -7.35 -22.69
N VAL A 169 8.11 -7.48 -23.76
CA VAL A 169 7.61 -7.35 -25.15
C VAL A 169 6.53 -8.38 -25.50
N PRO A 170 6.69 -9.69 -25.21
CA PRO A 170 5.61 -10.67 -25.42
C PRO A 170 4.37 -10.41 -24.57
N LEU A 171 4.53 -9.91 -23.34
CA LEU A 171 3.40 -9.58 -22.46
C LEU A 171 2.63 -8.35 -22.98
N GLU A 172 3.32 -7.34 -23.52
CA GLU A 172 2.69 -6.22 -24.23
C GLU A 172 1.87 -6.74 -25.42
N GLY A 173 2.48 -7.59 -26.27
CA GLY A 173 1.80 -8.16 -27.42
C GLY A 173 0.53 -8.94 -27.02
N TRP A 174 0.58 -9.65 -25.90
CA TRP A 174 -0.58 -10.30 -25.32
C TRP A 174 -1.64 -9.30 -24.84
N LEU A 175 -1.28 -8.26 -24.07
CA LEU A 175 -2.22 -7.22 -23.62
C LEU A 175 -2.93 -6.54 -24.80
N ARG A 176 -2.19 -6.24 -25.88
CA ARG A 176 -2.75 -5.68 -27.13
C ARG A 176 -3.74 -6.65 -27.79
N SER A 177 -3.40 -7.94 -27.84
CA SER A 177 -4.28 -8.99 -28.36
C SER A 177 -5.57 -9.14 -27.53
N GLU A 178 -5.47 -9.12 -26.21
CA GLU A 178 -6.61 -9.20 -25.29
C GLU A 178 -7.55 -8.01 -25.46
N TRP A 179 -7.00 -6.80 -25.63
CA TRP A 179 -7.78 -5.62 -25.96
C TRP A 179 -8.55 -5.81 -27.27
N ALA A 180 -7.85 -6.19 -28.35
CA ALA A 180 -8.43 -6.29 -29.68
C ALA A 180 -9.53 -7.35 -29.79
N THR A 181 -9.35 -8.49 -29.12
CA THR A 181 -10.22 -9.67 -29.28
C THR A 181 -11.31 -9.77 -28.22
N THR A 182 -10.99 -9.47 -26.96
CA THR A 182 -11.87 -9.77 -25.81
C THR A 182 -12.49 -8.52 -25.22
N PHE A 183 -11.71 -7.44 -25.02
CA PHE A 183 -12.16 -6.30 -24.22
C PHE A 183 -12.87 -5.21 -25.01
N LYS A 184 -12.40 -4.91 -26.23
CA LYS A 184 -13.03 -3.90 -27.09
C LYS A 184 -14.54 -4.15 -27.31
N PRO A 185 -15.02 -5.39 -27.54
CA PRO A 185 -16.46 -5.67 -27.61
C PRO A 185 -17.21 -5.44 -26.29
N LEU A 186 -16.59 -5.77 -25.15
CA LEU A 186 -17.19 -5.57 -23.82
C LEU A 186 -17.36 -4.08 -23.50
N TRP A 187 -16.39 -3.26 -23.88
CA TRP A 187 -16.47 -1.80 -23.76
C TRP A 187 -17.57 -1.20 -24.63
N LYS A 188 -17.74 -1.68 -25.87
CA LYS A 188 -18.84 -1.25 -26.73
C LYS A 188 -20.19 -1.50 -26.07
N SER A 189 -20.42 -2.73 -25.59
CA SER A 189 -21.66 -3.08 -24.87
C SER A 189 -21.87 -2.30 -23.57
N TYR A 190 -20.79 -1.98 -22.84
CA TYR A 190 -20.86 -1.16 -21.63
C TYR A 190 -21.20 0.31 -21.92
N SER A 191 -20.59 0.90 -22.97
CA SER A 191 -20.81 2.29 -23.36
C SER A 191 -22.25 2.55 -23.85
N GLU A 192 -22.89 1.54 -24.44
CA GLU A 192 -24.28 1.58 -24.92
C GLU A 192 -25.31 1.39 -23.78
N ALA A 193 -24.88 1.12 -22.53
CA ALA A 193 -25.77 0.89 -21.39
C ALA A 193 -26.23 2.19 -20.69
N ASN A 194 -27.51 2.21 -20.26
CA ASN A 194 -28.14 3.36 -19.58
C ASN A 194 -27.36 3.80 -18.32
N PHE A 195 -27.25 5.11 -18.10
CA PHE A 195 -26.45 5.77 -17.04
C PHE A 195 -26.71 5.21 -15.63
N LEU A 196 -27.98 4.98 -15.26
CA LEU A 196 -28.37 4.40 -13.97
C LEU A 196 -27.77 3.00 -13.73
N LYS A 197 -27.65 2.17 -14.77
CA LYS A 197 -27.02 0.83 -14.67
C LYS A 197 -25.50 0.91 -14.54
N ARG A 198 -24.87 1.94 -15.10
CA ARG A 198 -23.42 2.19 -14.96
C ARG A 198 -23.08 2.70 -13.55
N TYR A 199 -23.88 3.63 -13.03
CA TYR A 199 -23.72 4.20 -11.69
C TYR A 199 -23.89 3.16 -10.57
N LEU A 200 -24.92 2.31 -10.63
CA LEU A 200 -25.17 1.26 -9.63
C LEU A 200 -24.08 0.16 -9.59
N SER A 201 -23.25 0.06 -10.64
CA SER A 201 -22.17 -0.94 -10.70
C SER A 201 -20.85 -0.48 -10.02
N LEU A 202 -20.80 0.78 -9.58
CA LEU A 202 -19.61 1.42 -9.03
C LEU A 202 -19.59 1.33 -7.49
N HIS A 203 -19.44 0.13 -6.93
CA HIS A 203 -19.23 -0.04 -5.49
C HIS A 203 -17.74 -0.22 -5.16
N GLN A 204 -17.20 0.69 -4.35
CA GLN A 204 -15.77 0.83 -4.00
C GLN A 204 -15.25 -0.16 -2.94
N ALA A 205 -16.03 -1.18 -2.55
CA ALA A 205 -15.67 -2.06 -1.44
C ALA A 205 -14.62 -3.15 -1.79
N TYR A 206 -14.30 -3.39 -3.07
CA TYR A 206 -13.49 -4.55 -3.49
C TYR A 206 -11.98 -4.28 -3.68
N ALA A 207 -11.58 -3.02 -3.90
CA ALA A 207 -10.17 -2.66 -4.07
C ALA A 207 -9.32 -2.93 -2.82
N ARG A 208 -9.93 -2.81 -1.62
CA ARG A 208 -9.26 -3.08 -0.34
C ARG A 208 -8.86 -4.56 -0.19
N GLY A 209 -9.77 -5.48 -0.52
CA GLY A 209 -9.52 -6.93 -0.41
C GLY A 209 -8.43 -7.43 -1.37
N PHE A 210 -8.34 -6.85 -2.57
CA PHE A 210 -7.23 -7.14 -3.50
C PHE A 210 -5.88 -6.64 -2.96
N GLY A 211 -5.85 -5.44 -2.38
CA GLY A 211 -4.65 -4.90 -1.72
C GLY A 211 -4.17 -5.80 -0.58
N GLU A 212 -5.07 -6.23 0.31
CA GLU A 212 -4.77 -7.18 1.39
C GLU A 212 -4.26 -8.54 0.87
N ALA A 213 -4.85 -9.05 -0.21
CA ALA A 213 -4.39 -10.28 -0.86
C ALA A 213 -2.96 -10.14 -1.42
N LEU A 214 -2.59 -8.97 -1.96
CA LEU A 214 -1.21 -8.71 -2.42
C LEU A 214 -0.21 -8.63 -1.26
N TYR A 215 -0.59 -8.01 -0.14
CA TYR A 215 0.25 -8.02 1.07
C TYR A 215 0.49 -9.44 1.57
N SER A 216 -0.58 -10.24 1.70
CA SER A 216 -0.47 -11.64 2.14
C SER A 216 0.30 -12.53 1.16
N LEU A 217 0.18 -12.29 -0.16
CA LEU A 217 0.90 -13.03 -1.18
C LEU A 217 2.40 -12.94 -0.95
N TRP A 218 2.91 -11.73 -0.70
CA TRP A 218 4.36 -11.51 -0.64
C TRP A 218 4.98 -12.14 0.60
N ASP A 219 4.30 -12.12 1.75
CA ASP A 219 4.67 -12.91 2.94
C ASP A 219 4.73 -14.42 2.62
N THR A 220 3.91 -14.88 1.69
CA THR A 220 3.82 -16.30 1.29
C THR A 220 4.92 -16.71 0.29
N ILE A 221 5.63 -15.78 -0.35
CA ILE A 221 6.72 -16.12 -1.30
C ILE A 221 7.83 -16.93 -0.61
N LYS A 222 8.19 -16.57 0.63
CA LYS A 222 9.15 -17.35 1.45
C LYS A 222 8.66 -18.77 1.68
N GLN A 223 7.36 -18.93 1.95
CA GLN A 223 6.76 -20.24 2.19
C GLN A 223 6.73 -21.07 0.88
N LEU A 224 6.42 -20.44 -0.25
CA LEU A 224 6.47 -21.07 -1.57
C LEU A 224 7.87 -21.57 -1.91
N PHE A 225 8.90 -20.76 -1.63
CA PHE A 225 10.30 -21.18 -1.77
C PHE A 225 10.57 -22.44 -0.94
N LEU A 226 10.18 -22.45 0.34
CA LEU A 226 10.34 -23.61 1.21
C LEU A 226 9.60 -24.84 0.68
N TRP A 227 8.35 -24.69 0.22
CA TRP A 227 7.56 -25.80 -0.32
C TRP A 227 8.19 -26.41 -1.57
N LEU A 228 8.67 -25.57 -2.49
CA LEU A 228 9.32 -26.02 -3.72
C LEU A 228 10.70 -26.62 -3.47
N SER A 229 11.39 -26.18 -2.42
CA SER A 229 12.69 -26.71 -2.04
C SER A 229 12.61 -28.08 -1.35
N ASP A 230 11.46 -28.43 -0.75
CA ASP A 230 11.12 -29.77 -0.26
C ASP A 230 9.68 -30.17 -0.64
N PRO A 231 9.47 -30.60 -1.90
CA PRO A 231 8.13 -30.89 -2.40
C PRO A 231 7.44 -32.08 -1.72
N LEU A 232 8.22 -33.08 -1.29
CA LEU A 232 7.68 -34.28 -0.63
C LEU A 232 7.23 -33.95 0.79
N GLY A 233 8.06 -33.23 1.56
CA GLY A 233 7.68 -32.77 2.90
C GLY A 233 6.49 -31.80 2.90
N ASN A 234 6.27 -31.09 1.78
CA ASN A 234 5.16 -30.16 1.60
C ASN A 234 4.08 -30.66 0.62
N ALA A 235 3.96 -31.98 0.42
CA ALA A 235 3.07 -32.57 -0.57
C ALA A 235 1.60 -32.16 -0.39
N GLU A 236 1.10 -32.12 0.85
CA GLU A 236 -0.28 -31.72 1.14
C GLU A 236 -0.55 -30.27 0.71
N LYS A 237 0.39 -29.37 1.00
CA LYS A 237 0.30 -27.95 0.62
C LYS A 237 0.39 -27.78 -0.89
N LEU A 238 1.35 -28.45 -1.54
CA LEU A 238 1.52 -28.35 -3.00
C LEU A 238 0.35 -28.97 -3.75
N LEU A 239 -0.20 -30.10 -3.30
CA LEU A 239 -1.41 -30.72 -3.89
C LEU A 239 -2.69 -29.92 -3.61
N HIS A 240 -2.67 -28.95 -2.70
CA HIS A 240 -3.74 -27.97 -2.59
C HIS A 240 -3.78 -27.06 -3.83
N TYR A 241 -2.61 -26.62 -4.31
CA TYR A 241 -2.48 -25.67 -5.41
C TYR A 241 -2.22 -26.32 -6.78
N LEU A 242 -1.61 -27.50 -6.82
CA LEU A 242 -1.24 -28.23 -8.03
C LEU A 242 -2.18 -29.41 -8.27
N SER A 243 -2.40 -29.77 -9.53
CA SER A 243 -3.02 -31.04 -9.86
C SER A 243 -2.07 -32.20 -9.52
N PRO A 244 -2.57 -33.43 -9.26
CA PRO A 244 -1.71 -34.58 -9.00
C PRO A 244 -0.67 -34.82 -10.09
N GLN A 245 -1.06 -34.63 -11.36
CA GLN A 245 -0.16 -34.73 -12.52
C GLN A 245 0.94 -33.66 -12.51
N ALA A 246 0.59 -32.42 -12.17
CA ALA A 246 1.56 -31.33 -12.05
C ALA A 246 2.53 -31.54 -10.88
N PHE A 247 2.03 -32.08 -9.76
CA PHE A 247 2.87 -32.42 -8.62
C PHE A 247 3.83 -33.58 -8.93
N GLU A 248 3.38 -34.61 -9.65
CA GLU A 248 4.24 -35.71 -10.10
C GLU A 248 5.30 -35.23 -11.11
N ALA A 249 4.92 -34.36 -12.04
CA ALA A 249 5.86 -33.68 -12.94
C ALA A 249 6.90 -32.88 -12.15
N LEU A 250 6.49 -32.20 -11.08
CA LEU A 250 7.39 -31.45 -10.20
C LEU A 250 8.35 -32.36 -9.41
N LEU A 251 7.89 -33.53 -8.97
CA LEU A 251 8.73 -34.51 -8.27
C LEU A 251 9.76 -35.19 -9.18
N SER A 252 9.47 -35.34 -10.47
CA SER A 252 10.37 -35.96 -11.45
C SER A 252 11.40 -35.00 -12.04
N MET A 253 11.38 -33.73 -11.63
CA MET A 253 12.32 -32.73 -12.14
C MET A 253 13.75 -32.96 -11.64
N SER A 254 14.72 -32.63 -12.49
CA SER A 254 16.12 -32.56 -12.07
C SER A 254 16.31 -31.41 -11.08
N ALA A 255 17.31 -31.55 -10.21
CA ALA A 255 17.64 -30.52 -9.23
C ALA A 255 18.05 -29.18 -9.91
N GLU A 256 18.63 -29.25 -11.12
CA GLU A 256 18.95 -28.07 -11.94
C GLU A 256 17.69 -27.32 -12.38
N THR A 257 16.65 -28.03 -12.82
CA THR A 257 15.43 -27.39 -13.29
C THR A 257 14.63 -26.79 -12.13
N LEU A 258 14.63 -27.46 -10.97
CA LEU A 258 14.07 -26.92 -9.74
C LEU A 258 14.79 -25.62 -9.32
N ALA A 259 16.12 -25.58 -9.44
CA ALA A 259 16.91 -24.37 -9.19
C ALA A 259 16.50 -23.20 -10.09
N LYS A 260 16.15 -23.45 -11.36
CA LYS A 260 15.66 -22.40 -12.28
C LYS A 260 14.36 -21.76 -11.82
N GLY A 261 13.40 -22.56 -11.34
CA GLY A 261 12.16 -22.00 -10.80
C GLY A 261 12.33 -21.28 -9.46
N LEU A 262 13.26 -21.73 -8.62
CA LEU A 262 13.63 -20.99 -7.40
C LEU A 262 14.32 -19.65 -7.74
N LEU A 263 15.15 -19.63 -8.78
CA LEU A 263 15.77 -18.39 -9.27
C LEU A 263 14.73 -17.39 -9.80
N VAL A 264 13.70 -17.86 -10.50
CA VAL A 264 12.56 -17.02 -10.92
C VAL A 264 11.85 -16.41 -9.73
N LEU A 265 11.62 -17.18 -8.66
CA LEU A 265 10.99 -16.67 -7.44
C LEU A 265 11.89 -15.73 -6.62
N SER A 266 13.20 -15.78 -6.82
CA SER A 266 14.16 -14.87 -6.20
C SER A 266 14.35 -13.54 -6.94
N ASP A 267 13.85 -13.45 -8.18
CA ASP A 267 13.98 -12.27 -9.03
C ASP A 267 12.80 -11.31 -8.82
N GLU A 268 12.92 -10.43 -7.82
CA GLU A 268 11.88 -9.46 -7.45
C GLU A 268 11.41 -8.58 -8.63
N PRO A 269 12.30 -7.98 -9.44
CA PRO A 269 11.87 -7.21 -10.60
C PRO A 269 11.10 -8.05 -11.64
N LEU A 270 11.47 -9.32 -11.84
CA LEU A 270 10.72 -10.22 -12.72
C LEU A 270 9.30 -10.45 -12.19
N LEU A 271 9.15 -10.75 -10.90
CA LEU A 271 7.83 -10.92 -10.28
C LEU A 271 6.98 -9.65 -10.41
N PHE A 272 7.61 -8.48 -10.28
CA PHE A 272 6.96 -7.20 -10.46
C PHE A 272 6.49 -6.95 -11.90
N VAL A 273 7.24 -7.39 -12.92
CA VAL A 273 6.81 -7.34 -14.33
C VAL A 273 5.53 -8.16 -14.53
N TYR A 274 5.46 -9.37 -13.98
CA TYR A 274 4.24 -10.20 -14.08
C TYR A 274 3.07 -9.63 -13.30
N LEU A 275 3.31 -9.07 -12.12
CA LEU A 275 2.30 -8.34 -11.36
C LEU A 275 1.77 -7.14 -12.16
N SER A 276 2.66 -6.35 -12.74
CA SER A 276 2.32 -5.20 -13.58
C SER A 276 1.52 -5.61 -14.81
N ALA A 277 1.85 -6.77 -15.42
CA ALA A 277 1.09 -7.33 -16.53
C ALA A 277 -0.33 -7.74 -16.10
N MET A 278 -0.47 -8.42 -14.97
CA MET A 278 -1.77 -8.80 -14.40
C MET A 278 -2.63 -7.56 -14.16
N VAL A 279 -2.07 -6.53 -13.51
CA VAL A 279 -2.85 -5.35 -13.19
C VAL A 279 -3.17 -4.52 -14.43
N SER A 280 -2.26 -4.44 -15.40
CA SER A 280 -2.53 -3.84 -16.70
C SER A 280 -3.65 -4.57 -17.45
N TRP A 281 -3.67 -5.90 -17.40
CA TRP A 281 -4.76 -6.71 -17.95
C TRP A 281 -6.11 -6.38 -17.28
N MET A 282 -6.13 -6.26 -15.95
CA MET A 282 -7.35 -5.87 -15.22
C MET A 282 -7.80 -4.45 -15.55
N ARG A 283 -6.86 -3.51 -15.69
CA ARG A 283 -7.13 -2.14 -16.10
C ARG A 283 -7.80 -2.05 -17.47
N LEU A 284 -7.64 -3.03 -18.35
CA LEU A 284 -8.29 -3.04 -19.66
C LEU A 284 -9.77 -3.44 -19.61
N LEU A 285 -10.26 -4.00 -18.49
CA LEU A 285 -11.66 -4.39 -18.32
C LEU A 285 -12.58 -3.19 -18.05
N PRO A 286 -13.85 -3.23 -18.48
CA PRO A 286 -14.87 -2.29 -18.02
C PRO A 286 -15.10 -2.40 -16.50
N PRO A 287 -15.49 -1.30 -15.83
CA PRO A 287 -15.64 -1.24 -14.36
C PRO A 287 -16.40 -2.40 -13.70
N PRO A 288 -17.60 -2.83 -14.17
CA PRO A 288 -18.33 -3.92 -13.51
C PRO A 288 -17.58 -5.26 -13.57
N TYR A 289 -16.87 -5.52 -14.67
CA TYR A 289 -16.12 -6.76 -14.86
C TYR A 289 -14.80 -6.75 -14.11
N MET A 290 -14.13 -5.58 -14.06
CA MET A 290 -12.97 -5.36 -13.22
C MET A 290 -13.32 -5.61 -11.74
N ASN A 291 -14.44 -5.07 -11.26
CA ASN A 291 -14.91 -5.26 -9.89
C ASN A 291 -15.27 -6.73 -9.61
N GLU A 292 -15.96 -7.40 -10.54
CA GLU A 292 -16.28 -8.83 -10.45
C GLU A 292 -15.00 -9.67 -10.30
N LEU A 293 -13.96 -9.37 -11.08
CA LEU A 293 -12.69 -10.07 -11.02
C LEU A 293 -11.92 -9.78 -9.73
N LEU A 294 -11.80 -8.50 -9.33
CA LEU A 294 -11.10 -8.10 -8.11
C LEU A 294 -11.69 -8.78 -6.88
N GLY A 295 -13.02 -8.90 -6.81
CA GLY A 295 -13.71 -9.60 -5.73
C GLY A 295 -13.48 -11.13 -5.69
N GLN A 296 -12.83 -11.71 -6.71
CA GLN A 296 -12.50 -13.14 -6.76
C GLN A 296 -11.00 -13.42 -6.62
N ILE A 297 -10.14 -12.40 -6.63
CA ILE A 297 -8.70 -12.58 -6.44
C ILE A 297 -8.44 -12.72 -4.95
N SER A 298 -8.20 -13.95 -4.51
CA SER A 298 -7.73 -14.30 -3.16
C SER A 298 -6.22 -14.51 -3.15
N ALA A 299 -5.64 -14.58 -1.94
CA ALA A 299 -4.24 -14.98 -1.78
C ALA A 299 -3.95 -16.33 -2.45
N GLU A 300 -4.88 -17.29 -2.39
CA GLU A 300 -4.73 -18.62 -3.02
C GLU A 300 -4.61 -18.54 -4.55
N VAL A 301 -5.38 -17.65 -5.19
CA VAL A 301 -5.31 -17.41 -6.64
C VAL A 301 -3.94 -16.84 -7.00
N LEU A 302 -3.47 -15.86 -6.24
CA LEU A 302 -2.17 -15.23 -6.45
C LEU A 302 -1.01 -16.22 -6.24
N ILE A 303 -1.07 -17.05 -5.20
CA ILE A 303 -0.12 -18.14 -4.95
C ILE A 303 -0.08 -19.10 -6.14
N ASN A 304 -1.24 -19.44 -6.72
CA ASN A 304 -1.29 -20.32 -7.88
C ASN A 304 -0.67 -19.68 -9.13
N LEU A 305 -0.89 -18.38 -9.36
CA LEU A 305 -0.26 -17.64 -10.46
C LEU A 305 1.27 -17.61 -10.31
N LEU A 306 1.79 -17.43 -9.09
CA LEU A 306 3.23 -17.52 -8.81
C LEU A 306 3.77 -18.94 -9.05
N LEU A 307 3.04 -19.98 -8.66
CA LEU A 307 3.42 -21.36 -8.95
C LEU A 307 3.45 -21.62 -10.46
N CYS A 308 2.47 -21.11 -11.21
CA CYS A 308 2.47 -21.19 -12.68
C CYS A 308 3.69 -20.49 -13.28
N LEU A 309 4.08 -19.34 -12.74
CA LEU A 309 5.27 -18.61 -13.18
C LEU A 309 6.57 -19.36 -12.85
N ALA A 310 6.71 -19.84 -11.61
CA ALA A 310 7.89 -20.57 -11.16
C ALA A 310 8.07 -21.85 -12.01
N THR A 311 6.99 -22.61 -12.19
CA THR A 311 6.99 -23.86 -12.98
C THR A 311 7.18 -23.60 -14.47
N ALA A 312 6.71 -22.48 -15.01
CA ALA A 312 7.03 -22.06 -16.39
C ALA A 312 8.54 -21.84 -16.57
N GLY A 313 9.21 -21.24 -15.57
CA GLY A 313 10.67 -21.15 -15.54
C GLY A 313 11.38 -22.51 -15.46
N MET A 314 10.69 -23.51 -14.91
CA MET A 314 11.11 -24.91 -14.92
C MET A 314 10.73 -25.65 -16.23
N GLY A 315 10.02 -25.01 -17.17
CA GLY A 315 9.55 -25.63 -18.40
C GLY A 315 8.31 -26.54 -18.24
N VAL A 316 7.61 -26.45 -17.11
CA VAL A 316 6.38 -27.21 -16.82
C VAL A 316 5.19 -26.27 -16.83
N VAL A 317 4.15 -26.64 -17.60
CA VAL A 317 2.89 -25.89 -17.62
C VAL A 317 1.97 -26.42 -16.53
N VAL A 318 1.78 -25.62 -15.48
CA VAL A 318 0.81 -25.90 -14.42
C VAL A 318 -0.54 -25.29 -14.75
N ARG A 319 -1.61 -26.00 -14.39
CA ARG A 319 -2.98 -25.47 -14.39
C ARG A 319 -3.44 -25.28 -12.96
N MET A 320 -4.30 -24.29 -12.73
CA MET A 320 -4.91 -24.05 -11.43
C MET A 320 -5.62 -25.32 -10.92
N SER A 321 -5.46 -25.65 -9.63
CA SER A 321 -6.14 -26.83 -9.06
C SER A 321 -7.65 -26.62 -9.00
N ALA A 322 -8.40 -27.73 -9.04
CA ALA A 322 -9.84 -27.71 -8.86
C ALA A 322 -10.27 -27.11 -7.50
N LYS A 323 -9.41 -27.19 -6.48
CA LYS A 323 -9.65 -26.59 -5.15
C LYS A 323 -9.62 -25.07 -5.20
N VAL A 324 -8.56 -24.49 -5.76
CA VAL A 324 -8.43 -23.04 -5.94
C VAL A 324 -9.54 -22.51 -6.85
N LEU A 325 -9.84 -23.23 -7.95
CA LEU A 325 -10.93 -22.87 -8.86
C LEU A 325 -12.31 -22.98 -8.21
N GLY A 326 -12.50 -23.92 -7.29
CA GLY A 326 -13.72 -24.11 -6.52
C GLY A 326 -14.04 -22.93 -5.59
N GLY A 327 -13.01 -22.23 -5.08
CA GLY A 327 -13.16 -21.03 -4.27
C GLY A 327 -13.68 -19.81 -5.05
N ILE A 328 -13.47 -19.78 -6.37
CA ILE A 328 -13.93 -18.70 -7.25
C ILE A 328 -15.42 -18.88 -7.56
N LYS A 329 -16.28 -18.00 -7.07
CA LYS A 329 -17.74 -18.09 -7.26
C LYS A 329 -18.17 -17.70 -8.68
N SER A 330 -17.52 -16.71 -9.28
CA SER A 330 -17.85 -16.27 -10.65
C SER A 330 -17.28 -17.23 -11.69
N LYS A 331 -18.17 -17.81 -12.52
CA LYS A 331 -17.78 -18.63 -13.68
C LYS A 331 -16.96 -17.83 -14.71
N ARG A 332 -17.21 -16.52 -14.83
CA ARG A 332 -16.50 -15.65 -15.77
C ARG A 332 -15.11 -15.32 -15.24
N ALA A 333 -15.01 -14.84 -14.00
CA ALA A 333 -13.73 -14.55 -13.36
C ALA A 333 -12.83 -15.79 -13.32
N ARG A 334 -13.41 -16.97 -13.08
CA ARG A 334 -12.68 -18.26 -13.13
C ARG A 334 -12.02 -18.48 -14.50
N ARG A 335 -12.76 -18.34 -15.59
CA ARG A 335 -12.21 -18.50 -16.95
C ARG A 335 -11.11 -17.47 -17.25
N TRP A 336 -11.27 -16.24 -16.79
CA TRP A 336 -10.26 -15.19 -16.96
C TRP A 336 -8.98 -15.46 -16.17
N LEU A 337 -9.10 -15.90 -14.91
CA LEU A 337 -7.95 -16.29 -14.10
C LEU A 337 -7.25 -17.52 -14.67
N GLU A 338 -7.99 -18.52 -15.16
CA GLU A 338 -7.42 -19.67 -15.88
C GLU A 338 -6.67 -19.25 -17.15
N HIS A 339 -7.23 -18.30 -17.91
CA HIS A 339 -6.60 -17.76 -19.12
C HIS A 339 -5.29 -17.02 -18.81
N MET A 340 -5.30 -16.19 -17.76
CA MET A 340 -4.10 -15.50 -17.27
C MET A 340 -3.04 -16.48 -16.75
N ALA A 341 -3.44 -17.46 -15.95
CA ALA A 341 -2.55 -18.53 -15.48
C ALA A 341 -1.92 -19.29 -16.65
N GLY A 342 -2.71 -19.60 -17.68
CA GLY A 342 -2.22 -20.22 -18.91
C GLY A 342 -1.25 -19.34 -19.70
N GLN A 343 -1.39 -18.02 -19.67
CA GLN A 343 -0.45 -17.10 -20.29
C GLN A 343 0.87 -17.06 -19.52
N PHE A 344 0.83 -16.95 -18.19
CA PHE A 344 2.04 -16.92 -17.37
C PHE A 344 2.78 -18.27 -17.43
N GLY A 345 2.03 -19.37 -17.55
CA GLY A 345 2.56 -20.72 -17.77
C GLY A 345 3.33 -20.92 -19.09
N LYS A 346 3.18 -20.03 -20.09
CA LYS A 346 3.91 -20.10 -21.37
C LYS A 346 5.27 -19.41 -21.33
N ALA A 347 5.62 -18.78 -20.21
CA ALA A 347 6.86 -18.02 -20.07
C ALA A 347 8.09 -18.93 -20.22
N ARG A 348 8.92 -18.66 -21.23
CA ARG A 348 10.21 -19.35 -21.40
C ARG A 348 11.30 -18.56 -20.71
N LEU A 349 11.42 -18.73 -19.39
CA LEU A 349 12.33 -17.92 -18.56
C LEU A 349 13.76 -18.46 -18.48
N GLY A 350 14.08 -19.56 -19.18
CA GLY A 350 15.41 -20.18 -19.10
C GLY A 350 16.55 -19.22 -19.46
N GLU A 351 16.42 -18.45 -20.55
CA GLU A 351 17.42 -17.46 -20.96
C GLU A 351 17.54 -16.31 -19.95
N HIS A 352 16.42 -15.87 -19.38
CA HIS A 352 16.39 -14.85 -18.33
C HIS A 352 17.11 -15.32 -17.07
N VAL A 353 16.85 -16.56 -16.64
CA VAL A 353 17.49 -17.15 -15.47
C VAL A 353 19.00 -17.25 -15.65
N GLU A 354 19.49 -17.65 -16.82
CA GLU A 354 20.95 -17.68 -17.06
C GLU A 354 21.55 -16.27 -17.08
N ALA A 355 20.85 -15.28 -17.65
CA ALA A 355 21.29 -13.88 -17.66
C ALA A 355 21.31 -13.23 -16.27
N SER A 356 20.42 -13.65 -15.36
CA SER A 356 20.29 -13.09 -14.01
C SER A 356 21.26 -13.68 -12.99
N LYS A 357 21.71 -14.93 -13.19
CA LYS A 357 22.64 -15.65 -12.29
C LYS A 357 23.83 -14.80 -11.79
N PRO A 358 24.61 -14.10 -12.63
CA PRO A 358 25.78 -13.36 -12.17
C PRO A 358 25.46 -12.24 -11.16
N LEU A 359 24.25 -11.68 -11.22
CA LEU A 359 23.81 -10.58 -10.35
C LEU A 359 23.00 -11.07 -9.15
N LEU A 360 22.13 -12.07 -9.34
CA LEU A 360 21.38 -12.68 -8.24
C LEU A 360 22.29 -13.49 -7.29
N LEU A 361 23.39 -14.05 -7.82
CA LEU A 361 24.27 -14.97 -7.08
C LEU A 361 25.66 -14.39 -6.78
N GLY A 362 26.13 -13.38 -7.54
CA GLY A 362 27.52 -12.95 -7.51
C GLY A 362 27.82 -11.56 -6.94
N GLY A 363 26.81 -10.71 -6.73
CA GLY A 363 27.03 -9.30 -6.43
C GLY A 363 27.12 -8.97 -4.94
N PRO A 364 27.79 -7.85 -4.56
CA PRO A 364 27.42 -7.12 -3.34
C PRO A 364 25.97 -6.63 -3.49
N SER A 365 25.41 -6.00 -2.46
CA SER A 365 24.29 -5.08 -2.70
C SER A 365 24.78 -3.96 -3.62
N VAL A 366 24.88 -4.25 -4.91
CA VAL A 366 25.14 -3.28 -5.95
C VAL A 366 23.93 -2.37 -5.86
N ALA A 367 24.15 -1.15 -5.37
CA ALA A 367 23.28 -0.05 -5.70
C ALA A 367 23.07 -0.16 -7.21
N ILE A 368 21.84 -0.47 -7.62
CA ILE A 368 21.44 -0.33 -9.00
C ILE A 368 21.61 1.18 -9.25
N LYS A 369 22.82 1.57 -9.64
CA LYS A 369 23.07 2.89 -10.19
C LYS A 369 22.39 2.81 -11.54
N THR A 370 21.15 3.28 -11.56
CA THR A 370 20.50 3.75 -12.77
C THR A 370 21.33 4.91 -13.32
N VAL A 371 22.38 4.50 -14.05
CA VAL A 371 23.27 5.20 -15.01
C VAL A 371 24.42 6.10 -14.46
N PRO A 372 25.65 5.96 -15.00
CA PRO A 372 26.68 7.02 -14.98
C PRO A 372 26.42 8.08 -16.07
N ASP A 373 26.18 9.34 -15.68
CA ASP A 373 26.21 10.67 -16.35
C ASP A 373 26.05 10.85 -17.89
N VAL A 374 25.78 9.81 -18.69
CA VAL A 374 25.66 9.90 -20.15
C VAL A 374 24.39 9.16 -20.61
N PRO A 375 23.49 9.81 -21.38
CA PRO A 375 22.30 9.16 -21.91
C PRO A 375 22.67 7.99 -22.84
N LEU A 376 22.23 6.79 -22.49
CA LEU A 376 22.38 5.60 -23.34
C LEU A 376 21.21 5.52 -24.33
N LYS A 377 21.55 5.67 -25.61
CA LYS A 377 20.64 5.56 -26.75
C LYS A 377 20.40 4.07 -27.05
N ALA A 378 19.16 3.60 -26.89
CA ALA A 378 18.70 2.33 -27.44
C ALA A 378 17.56 2.61 -28.44
N GLY A 379 17.92 2.87 -29.70
CA GLY A 379 16.95 3.26 -30.73
C GLY A 379 16.50 4.73 -30.65
N GLU A 380 15.29 5.04 -31.14
CA GLU A 380 14.81 6.41 -31.41
C GLU A 380 14.00 7.10 -30.29
N GLN A 381 13.66 6.43 -29.17
CA GLN A 381 12.78 7.02 -28.16
C GLN A 381 13.51 7.39 -26.86
N LEU A 382 13.34 8.65 -26.43
CA LEU A 382 13.91 9.23 -25.21
C LEU A 382 12.89 9.13 -24.06
N VAL A 383 13.32 8.61 -22.92
CA VAL A 383 12.50 8.55 -21.70
C VAL A 383 13.30 9.11 -20.53
N SER A 384 12.72 10.11 -19.87
CA SER A 384 13.26 10.79 -18.69
C SER A 384 12.83 10.07 -17.42
N ASN A 385 13.73 9.83 -16.44
CA ASN A 385 13.39 9.91 -15.01
C ASN A 385 14.60 9.77 -14.04
N PRO A 386 14.40 10.10 -12.73
CA PRO A 386 15.42 10.53 -11.76
C PRO A 386 15.78 9.52 -10.62
N VAL A 387 16.96 9.78 -10.03
CA VAL A 387 17.59 9.56 -8.68
C VAL A 387 17.46 8.21 -7.90
N PRO A 388 18.58 7.61 -7.37
CA PRO A 388 18.64 6.29 -6.72
C PRO A 388 18.70 6.29 -5.16
N VAL A 389 18.31 5.15 -4.54
CA VAL A 389 18.53 4.80 -3.11
C VAL A 389 19.33 3.49 -3.00
N VAL A 390 20.24 3.43 -2.02
CA VAL A 390 21.14 2.29 -1.75
C VAL A 390 20.51 1.38 -0.69
N ARG A 391 20.30 0.08 -1.00
CA ARG A 391 19.84 -0.93 -0.03
C ARG A 391 21.03 -1.61 0.68
N ASP A 392 21.02 -1.58 2.02
CA ASP A 392 22.00 -2.27 2.88
C ASP A 392 21.35 -3.51 3.53
N LYS A 393 21.85 -4.71 3.22
CA LYS A 393 21.21 -6.02 3.52
C LYS A 393 21.37 -6.51 4.97
N GLY A 394 21.47 -5.61 5.95
CA GLY A 394 21.88 -5.96 7.32
C GLY A 394 21.04 -5.39 8.47
N ARG A 395 20.01 -4.59 8.22
CA ARG A 395 19.24 -3.93 9.29
C ARG A 395 17.78 -4.34 9.24
N GLN A 396 17.30 -5.05 10.27
CA GLN A 396 15.87 -5.07 10.56
C GLN A 396 15.47 -3.65 10.95
N GLN A 397 14.64 -3.01 10.12
CA GLN A 397 13.89 -1.82 10.51
C GLN A 397 12.43 -2.23 10.61
N THR A 398 11.97 -2.33 11.84
CA THR A 398 10.67 -2.85 12.24
C THR A 398 9.53 -1.86 11.97
N VAL A 399 8.33 -2.46 11.91
CA VAL A 399 6.97 -1.91 12.02
C VAL A 399 6.35 -1.37 10.72
N LEU A 400 5.35 -2.14 10.24
CA LEU A 400 4.38 -1.74 9.23
C LEU A 400 3.50 -0.62 9.77
N VAL A 401 3.64 0.57 9.19
CA VAL A 401 2.62 1.63 9.24
C VAL A 401 2.23 1.93 7.79
N ARG A 402 0.98 1.61 7.45
CA ARG A 402 0.35 1.95 6.16
C ARG A 402 0.30 3.47 6.03
N GLN A 403 1.01 4.03 5.04
CA GLN A 403 0.79 5.41 4.60
C GLN A 403 0.24 5.38 3.17
N GLU A 404 -1.07 5.59 3.06
CA GLU A 404 -1.71 5.94 1.78
C GLU A 404 -1.20 7.32 1.36
N ALA A 405 -0.84 7.55 0.08
CA ALA A 405 -0.68 8.94 -0.32
C ALA A 405 -2.06 9.53 -0.54
N VAL A 406 -2.42 10.34 0.42
CA VAL A 406 -3.49 11.30 0.27
C VAL A 406 -2.86 12.59 -0.24
N ASP A 407 -3.61 13.41 -0.99
CA ASP A 407 -3.20 14.79 -1.27
C ASP A 407 -3.10 15.50 0.09
N ASP A 408 -1.92 15.42 0.71
CA ASP A 408 -1.70 15.86 2.07
C ASP A 408 -1.02 17.22 2.08
N VAL A 409 -1.66 18.17 2.75
CA VAL A 409 -1.10 19.49 3.02
C VAL A 409 -0.92 19.59 4.53
N PRO A 410 0.16 19.02 5.07
CA PRO A 410 0.38 18.96 6.52
C PRO A 410 0.56 20.38 7.06
N ALA A 411 -0.39 20.84 7.86
CA ALA A 411 -0.34 22.11 8.57
C ALA A 411 -1.06 21.98 9.91
N SER A 412 -0.37 22.30 11.01
CA SER A 412 -1.01 22.34 12.32
C SER A 412 -2.14 23.37 12.34
N GLY A 413 -3.26 23.01 12.98
CA GLY A 413 -4.30 23.99 13.30
C GLY A 413 -3.75 25.12 14.16
N ARG A 414 -4.25 26.34 13.97
CA ARG A 414 -3.82 27.53 14.70
C ARG A 414 -4.92 28.03 15.62
N ASN A 415 -4.56 28.40 16.85
CA ASN A 415 -5.47 29.07 17.76
C ASN A 415 -5.73 30.53 17.32
N ALA A 416 -6.57 31.25 18.05
CA ALA A 416 -6.94 32.63 17.71
C ALA A 416 -5.79 33.64 17.83
N ASN A 417 -4.69 33.29 18.53
CA ASN A 417 -3.46 34.09 18.56
C ASN A 417 -2.53 33.80 17.37
N GLY A 418 -2.85 32.81 16.54
CA GLY A 418 -2.04 32.38 15.40
C GLY A 418 -0.99 31.32 15.73
N ASP A 419 -0.91 30.85 16.98
CA ASP A 419 0.02 29.81 17.41
C ASP A 419 -0.45 28.43 16.98
N ALA A 420 0.48 27.53 16.65
CA ALA A 420 0.14 26.13 16.37
C ALA A 420 -0.42 25.47 17.64
N ALA A 421 -1.60 24.87 17.53
CA ALA A 421 -2.33 24.31 18.67
C ALA A 421 -2.97 22.95 18.32
N ALA A 422 -2.70 21.96 19.18
CA ALA A 422 -3.41 20.68 19.16
C ALA A 422 -4.84 20.83 19.71
N SER A 423 -5.66 19.79 19.52
CA SER A 423 -7.00 19.72 20.11
C SER A 423 -6.89 19.62 21.63
N ALA A 424 -7.95 19.99 22.35
CA ALA A 424 -7.93 20.02 23.80
C ALA A 424 -7.57 18.64 24.41
N ASP A 425 -8.09 17.56 23.84
CA ASP A 425 -7.83 16.16 24.25
C ASP A 425 -6.39 15.69 24.01
N LYS A 426 -5.67 16.33 23.08
CA LYS A 426 -4.27 16.01 22.72
C LYS A 426 -3.27 17.03 23.23
N THR A 427 -3.74 18.08 23.89
CA THR A 427 -2.86 19.12 24.42
C THR A 427 -2.23 18.63 25.72
N ALA A 428 -0.89 18.65 25.77
CA ALA A 428 -0.17 18.30 26.99
C ALA A 428 -0.44 19.35 28.08
N THR A 429 -0.94 18.88 29.23
CA THR A 429 -1.22 19.66 30.44
C THR A 429 -0.47 19.06 31.63
N ASN A 430 -0.28 19.81 32.71
CA ASN A 430 0.39 19.32 33.93
C ASN A 430 -0.44 19.65 35.18
N GLY A 431 -1.48 18.85 35.44
CA GLY A 431 -2.33 18.98 36.65
C GLY A 431 -3.31 20.16 36.66
N CYS A 432 -3.21 21.08 35.69
CA CYS A 432 -4.15 22.18 35.45
C CYS A 432 -4.49 22.24 33.96
N PRO A 433 -5.65 22.78 33.56
CA PRO A 433 -6.10 22.87 32.16
C PRO A 433 -5.32 23.95 31.38
N VAL A 434 -3.99 23.95 31.45
CA VAL A 434 -3.10 24.90 30.78
C VAL A 434 -2.18 24.15 29.83
N SER A 435 -2.18 24.57 28.57
CA SER A 435 -1.29 24.09 27.53
C SER A 435 0.17 24.32 27.91
N MET A 436 0.93 23.24 28.03
CA MET A 436 2.38 23.31 28.30
C MET A 436 3.19 23.86 27.10
N VAL A 437 2.55 24.03 25.94
CA VAL A 437 3.18 24.52 24.71
C VAL A 437 2.91 26.01 24.50
N THR A 438 1.65 26.42 24.61
CA THR A 438 1.20 27.79 24.29
C THR A 438 0.87 28.63 25.51
N GLY A 439 0.77 28.04 26.71
CA GLY A 439 0.33 28.72 27.93
C GLY A 439 -1.16 29.06 27.97
N GLU A 440 -1.93 28.58 27.00
CA GLU A 440 -3.37 28.79 26.91
C GLU A 440 -4.15 27.94 27.91
N GLU A 441 -5.17 28.51 28.56
CA GLU A 441 -6.13 27.75 29.36
C GLU A 441 -7.21 27.13 28.46
N LEU A 442 -7.51 25.85 28.71
CA LEU A 442 -8.32 24.97 27.89
C LEU A 442 -9.28 24.15 28.75
N LEU A 443 -10.55 24.54 28.81
CA LEU A 443 -11.56 23.85 29.64
C LEU A 443 -12.69 23.30 28.77
N THR A 444 -12.75 21.97 28.64
CA THR A 444 -13.84 21.26 27.95
C THR A 444 -14.81 20.66 28.96
N LEU A 445 -16.10 20.95 28.80
CA LEU A 445 -17.18 20.45 29.65
C LEU A 445 -18.29 19.86 28.78
N THR A 446 -18.72 18.63 29.08
CA THR A 446 -19.87 17.99 28.43
C THR A 446 -21.12 18.26 29.26
N ASP A 447 -22.06 19.03 28.71
CA ASP A 447 -23.28 19.40 29.43
C ASP A 447 -24.45 18.43 29.14
N GLY A 448 -24.38 17.63 28.06
CA GLY A 448 -25.31 16.52 27.84
C GLY A 448 -25.13 15.80 26.51
N THR A 449 -26.05 14.91 26.17
CA THR A 449 -25.96 14.06 24.97
C THR A 449 -27.29 13.90 24.24
N LEU A 450 -27.21 13.73 22.92
CA LEU A 450 -28.27 13.20 22.07
C LEU A 450 -27.95 11.74 21.77
N ASP A 451 -28.85 10.85 22.17
CA ASP A 451 -28.72 9.42 21.92
C ASP A 451 -29.27 9.03 20.53
N GLY A 452 -28.87 7.85 20.07
CA GLY A 452 -29.21 7.35 18.74
C GLY A 452 -28.10 6.50 18.15
N ILE A 453 -28.23 6.15 16.87
CA ILE A 453 -27.23 5.36 16.13
C ILE A 453 -25.92 6.14 15.98
N LEU A 454 -26.02 7.46 15.81
CA LEU A 454 -24.90 8.40 15.87
C LEU A 454 -25.06 9.30 17.11
N PRO A 455 -24.55 8.89 18.29
CA PRO A 455 -24.61 9.70 19.49
C PRO A 455 -23.85 11.02 19.34
N PHE A 456 -24.38 12.08 19.94
CA PHE A 456 -23.77 13.40 19.92
C PHE A 456 -23.63 13.99 21.32
N GLU A 457 -22.43 14.42 21.68
CA GLU A 457 -22.19 15.11 22.94
C GLU A 457 -22.29 16.62 22.73
N TRP A 458 -23.16 17.27 23.50
CA TRP A 458 -23.19 18.72 23.59
C TRP A 458 -22.11 19.16 24.58
N THR A 459 -21.00 19.63 24.03
CA THR A 459 -19.86 20.14 24.78
C THR A 459 -19.75 21.65 24.63
N ARG A 460 -19.24 22.30 25.67
CA ARG A 460 -18.72 23.66 25.63
C ARG A 460 -17.23 23.65 25.93
N LEU A 461 -16.50 24.55 25.29
CA LEU A 461 -15.05 24.63 25.41
C LEU A 461 -14.64 26.08 25.60
N TYR A 462 -13.76 26.32 26.57
CA TYR A 462 -13.14 27.62 26.78
C TYR A 462 -11.68 27.62 26.33
N ARG A 463 -11.29 28.67 25.58
CA ARG A 463 -9.90 28.96 25.18
C ARG A 463 -9.54 30.40 25.54
N THR A 464 -8.43 30.60 26.26
CA THR A 464 -7.96 31.97 26.53
C THR A 464 -7.49 32.72 25.29
N SER A 465 -7.03 32.04 24.23
CA SER A 465 -6.74 32.73 22.96
C SER A 465 -8.01 33.23 22.27
N ALA A 466 -9.15 32.59 22.52
CA ALA A 466 -10.42 32.89 21.89
C ALA A 466 -11.25 33.95 22.65
N VAL A 467 -10.70 34.64 23.65
CA VAL A 467 -11.43 35.64 24.47
C VAL A 467 -12.01 36.81 23.67
N GLY A 468 -11.53 37.07 22.45
CA GLY A 468 -12.10 38.05 21.53
C GLY A 468 -13.20 37.50 20.62
N VAL A 469 -13.51 36.20 20.69
CA VAL A 469 -14.42 35.48 19.79
C VAL A 469 -15.67 35.08 20.57
N ASP A 470 -16.84 35.51 20.08
CA ASP A 470 -18.15 35.01 20.53
C ASP A 470 -18.75 34.13 19.44
N CYS A 471 -19.15 32.92 19.82
CA CYS A 471 -19.84 31.99 18.93
C CYS A 471 -21.12 31.42 19.55
N GLY A 472 -21.80 32.22 20.36
CA GLY A 472 -23.13 31.95 20.88
C GLY A 472 -23.16 31.52 22.35
N LEU A 473 -22.01 31.15 22.94
CA LEU A 473 -21.86 30.89 24.37
C LEU A 473 -21.07 32.00 25.09
N GLY A 474 -20.91 33.17 24.47
CA GLY A 474 -20.15 34.28 25.00
C GLY A 474 -18.66 34.20 24.68
N PHE A 475 -17.95 35.27 24.99
CA PHE A 475 -16.54 35.46 24.66
C PHE A 475 -15.64 34.37 25.25
N GLY A 476 -14.79 33.76 24.40
CA GLY A 476 -13.87 32.68 24.79
C GLY A 476 -14.50 31.30 24.85
N TRP A 477 -15.83 31.20 24.82
CA TRP A 477 -16.57 29.94 24.84
C TRP A 477 -17.04 29.54 23.45
N SER A 478 -16.85 28.27 23.12
CA SER A 478 -17.40 27.60 21.94
C SER A 478 -18.23 26.38 22.31
N HIS A 479 -18.89 25.78 21.32
CA HIS A 479 -19.74 24.62 21.50
C HIS A 479 -19.57 23.59 20.37
N ALA A 480 -19.97 22.34 20.61
CA ALA A 480 -19.78 21.20 19.69
C ALA A 480 -20.34 21.38 18.26
N LEU A 481 -21.21 22.37 18.00
CA LEU A 481 -21.74 22.69 16.67
C LEU A 481 -21.11 23.96 16.05
N ALA A 482 -20.17 24.61 16.72
CA ALA A 482 -19.54 25.87 16.31
C ALA A 482 -18.50 25.72 15.19
N HIS A 483 -18.71 24.79 14.26
CA HIS A 483 -17.86 24.64 13.09
C HIS A 483 -18.21 25.66 12.02
N ARG A 484 -17.20 26.27 11.41
CA ARG A 484 -17.35 27.25 10.32
C ARG A 484 -16.40 26.93 9.18
N LEU A 485 -16.84 27.19 7.96
CA LEU A 485 -16.04 26.97 6.78
C LEU A 485 -16.11 28.21 5.89
N CYS A 486 -14.96 28.80 5.57
CA CYS A 486 -14.87 30.00 4.74
C CYS A 486 -14.03 29.70 3.49
N VAL A 487 -14.63 29.88 2.32
CA VAL A 487 -13.93 29.73 1.04
C VAL A 487 -13.33 31.08 0.63
N SER A 488 -12.04 31.10 0.31
CA SER A 488 -11.31 32.28 -0.15
C SER A 488 -10.39 31.89 -1.31
N GLY A 489 -10.78 32.27 -2.53
CA GLY A 489 -10.08 31.86 -3.75
C GLY A 489 -10.00 30.34 -3.87
N ASP A 490 -8.78 29.83 -4.03
CA ASP A 490 -8.51 28.39 -4.15
C ASP A 490 -8.27 27.69 -2.79
N SER A 491 -8.65 28.33 -1.69
CA SER A 491 -8.45 27.82 -0.32
C SER A 491 -9.72 27.86 0.52
N VAL A 492 -9.76 26.98 1.51
CA VAL A 492 -10.83 26.82 2.48
C VAL A 492 -10.22 26.93 3.87
N VAL A 493 -10.71 27.87 4.66
CA VAL A 493 -10.36 27.99 6.07
C VAL A 493 -11.47 27.35 6.88
N TRP A 494 -11.16 26.22 7.50
CA TRP A 494 -12.04 25.57 8.45
C TRP A 494 -11.69 26.01 9.86
N THR A 495 -12.69 26.51 10.59
CA THR A 495 -12.62 26.75 12.02
C THR A 495 -13.40 25.65 12.73
N ASP A 496 -12.72 24.86 13.56
CA ASP A 496 -13.35 23.78 14.30
C ASP A 496 -14.13 24.30 15.53
N HIS A 497 -14.84 23.40 16.21
CA HIS A 497 -15.60 23.71 17.42
C HIS A 497 -14.73 24.16 18.60
N GLU A 498 -13.40 24.09 18.52
CA GLU A 498 -12.48 24.61 19.53
C GLU A 498 -11.93 26.00 19.17
N ASN A 499 -12.49 26.66 18.14
CA ASN A 499 -11.98 27.91 17.55
C ASN A 499 -10.55 27.80 16.99
N ARG A 500 -10.11 26.61 16.56
CA ARG A 500 -8.84 26.45 15.83
C ARG A 500 -9.09 26.54 14.33
N SER A 501 -8.24 27.28 13.64
CA SER A 501 -8.29 27.47 12.20
C SER A 501 -7.30 26.57 11.49
N THR A 502 -7.75 25.90 10.44
CA THR A 502 -6.92 25.07 9.54
C THR A 502 -7.21 25.49 8.11
N THR A 503 -6.16 25.82 7.35
CA THR A 503 -6.30 26.14 5.92
C THR A 503 -6.07 24.88 5.10
N LEU A 504 -7.02 24.58 4.23
CA LEU A 504 -7.01 23.45 3.31
C LEU A 504 -7.19 24.01 1.89
N PRO A 505 -6.55 23.45 0.86
CA PRO A 505 -6.90 23.79 -0.52
C PRO A 505 -8.36 23.42 -0.82
N LEU A 506 -9.00 24.19 -1.71
CA LEU A 506 -10.37 23.90 -2.16
C LEU A 506 -10.37 22.60 -2.99
N PRO A 507 -11.16 21.58 -2.61
CA PRO A 507 -11.24 20.35 -3.40
C PRO A 507 -11.88 20.62 -4.77
N THR A 508 -11.40 19.91 -5.78
CA THR A 508 -11.86 20.04 -7.17
C THR A 508 -12.24 18.68 -7.72
N VAL A 509 -12.90 18.62 -8.87
CA VAL A 509 -13.20 17.34 -9.54
C VAL A 509 -11.91 16.54 -9.83
N ALA A 510 -10.79 17.23 -10.08
CA ALA A 510 -9.49 16.60 -10.29
C ALA A 510 -8.82 16.14 -8.98
N ARG A 511 -9.14 16.78 -7.84
CA ARG A 511 -8.63 16.48 -6.49
C ARG A 511 -9.79 16.52 -5.49
N PRO A 512 -10.64 15.47 -5.47
CA PRO A 512 -11.89 15.49 -4.73
C PRO A 512 -11.70 15.27 -3.22
N ALA A 513 -10.48 14.93 -2.79
CA ALA A 513 -10.13 14.62 -1.41
C ALA A 513 -8.75 15.22 -1.10
N ILE A 514 -8.65 16.02 -0.04
CA ILE A 514 -7.39 16.61 0.42
C ILE A 514 -7.28 16.38 1.93
N THR A 515 -6.20 15.75 2.40
CA THR A 515 -5.92 15.61 3.83
C THR A 515 -5.02 16.70 4.36
N ASN A 516 -5.07 16.84 5.66
CA ASN A 516 -4.06 17.48 6.47
C ASN A 516 -3.74 16.55 7.65
N SER A 517 -2.64 15.81 7.53
CA SER A 517 -2.20 14.83 8.51
C SER A 517 -1.86 15.43 9.88
N LEU A 518 -1.35 16.67 9.93
CA LEU A 518 -1.04 17.36 11.20
C LEU A 518 -2.29 17.85 11.92
N ALA A 519 -3.36 18.17 11.19
CA ALA A 519 -4.65 18.53 11.76
C ALA A 519 -5.58 17.31 11.94
N GLU A 520 -5.17 16.12 11.48
CA GLU A 520 -5.98 14.90 11.41
C GLU A 520 -7.36 15.14 10.78
N ALA A 521 -7.38 15.95 9.72
CA ALA A 521 -8.59 16.39 9.04
C ALA A 521 -8.47 16.17 7.53
N ALA A 522 -9.60 16.09 6.85
CA ALA A 522 -9.63 16.03 5.39
C ALA A 522 -10.88 16.72 4.85
N ILE A 523 -10.79 17.30 3.65
CA ILE A 523 -11.90 17.95 2.97
C ILE A 523 -12.18 17.27 1.63
N TYR A 524 -13.48 17.13 1.32
CA TYR A 524 -13.98 16.42 0.15
C TYR A 524 -15.12 17.18 -0.52
N LEU A 525 -15.31 16.92 -1.82
CA LEU A 525 -16.57 17.25 -2.50
C LEU A 525 -17.67 16.28 -2.05
N GLY A 526 -18.81 16.83 -1.62
CA GLY A 526 -20.00 16.09 -1.22
C GLY A 526 -20.76 15.48 -2.41
N THR A 527 -21.87 14.81 -2.12
CA THR A 527 -22.73 14.22 -3.15
C THR A 527 -23.71 15.22 -3.73
N LEU A 528 -24.01 16.29 -3.00
CA LEU A 528 -24.80 17.42 -3.48
C LEU A 528 -23.89 18.46 -4.18
N PRO A 529 -24.41 19.20 -5.17
CA PRO A 529 -23.71 20.35 -5.73
C PRO A 529 -23.32 21.33 -4.62
N ASP A 530 -22.09 21.84 -4.68
CA ASP A 530 -21.53 22.82 -3.74
C ASP A 530 -21.48 22.38 -2.26
N GLU A 531 -21.69 21.09 -2.00
CA GLU A 531 -21.48 20.52 -0.67
C GLU A 531 -19.99 20.25 -0.45
N LEU A 532 -19.45 20.77 0.65
CA LEU A 532 -18.11 20.46 1.13
C LEU A 532 -18.24 19.60 2.38
N VAL A 533 -17.58 18.44 2.37
CA VAL A 533 -17.58 17.52 3.51
C VAL A 533 -16.21 17.57 4.15
N LEU A 534 -16.16 17.78 5.47
CA LEU A 534 -14.93 17.76 6.24
C LEU A 534 -14.92 16.56 7.18
N ALA A 535 -13.95 15.66 7.03
CA ALA A 535 -13.74 14.58 7.98
C ALA A 535 -12.77 15.04 9.08
N GLN A 536 -13.13 14.78 10.32
CA GLN A 536 -12.23 14.87 11.48
C GLN A 536 -12.55 13.70 12.41
N ALA A 537 -11.52 12.96 12.81
CA ALA A 537 -11.67 11.71 13.57
C ALA A 537 -12.66 10.75 12.87
N SER A 538 -13.74 10.34 13.55
CA SER A 538 -14.78 9.43 13.02
C SER A 538 -16.03 10.14 12.49
N ARG A 539 -16.01 11.47 12.36
CA ARG A 539 -17.16 12.28 11.96
C ARG A 539 -16.92 13.02 10.65
N PHE A 540 -17.99 13.17 9.88
CA PHE A 540 -18.05 13.94 8.65
C PHE A 540 -18.99 15.11 8.84
N TYR A 541 -18.48 16.32 8.67
CA TYR A 541 -19.20 17.58 8.81
C TYR A 541 -19.56 18.09 7.42
N HIS A 542 -20.85 18.23 7.15
CA HIS A 542 -21.38 18.62 5.85
C HIS A 542 -21.65 20.12 5.83
N PHE A 543 -21.09 20.81 4.86
CA PHE A 543 -21.25 22.25 4.69
C PHE A 543 -21.88 22.58 3.34
N GLN A 544 -22.79 23.54 3.34
CA GLN A 544 -23.28 24.22 2.13
C GLN A 544 -23.14 25.72 2.35
N GLU A 545 -22.56 26.42 1.37
CA GLU A 545 -22.28 27.86 1.46
C GLU A 545 -21.51 28.25 2.75
N GLY A 546 -20.65 27.35 3.25
CA GLY A 546 -19.86 27.55 4.47
C GLY A 546 -20.60 27.29 5.79
N LEU A 547 -21.89 26.97 5.75
CA LEU A 547 -22.73 26.67 6.91
C LEU A 547 -22.83 25.17 7.13
N LEU A 548 -22.67 24.72 8.39
CA LEU A 548 -22.87 23.32 8.77
C LEU A 548 -24.36 22.94 8.63
N THR A 549 -24.64 21.87 7.87
CA THR A 549 -25.99 21.36 7.55
C THR A 549 -26.25 19.95 8.09
N ALA A 550 -25.21 19.13 8.24
CA ALA A 550 -25.33 17.79 8.82
C ALA A 550 -24.00 17.30 9.41
N ILE A 551 -24.09 16.30 10.28
CA ILE A 551 -22.95 15.52 10.77
C ILE A 551 -23.25 14.06 10.50
N SER A 552 -22.32 13.33 9.91
CA SER A 552 -22.47 11.90 9.64
C SER A 552 -21.27 11.07 10.10
N ASP A 553 -21.42 9.75 10.08
CA ASP A 553 -20.36 8.78 10.30
C ASP A 553 -20.00 8.01 9.03
N ALA A 554 -19.08 7.05 9.14
CA ALA A 554 -18.64 6.22 8.01
C ALA A 554 -19.72 5.31 7.41
N TYR A 555 -20.87 5.16 8.08
CA TYR A 555 -22.02 4.37 7.65
C TYR A 555 -23.16 5.23 7.11
N ASP A 556 -22.94 6.54 6.96
CA ASP A 556 -23.94 7.53 6.54
C ASP A 556 -25.13 7.67 7.52
N ASN A 557 -24.95 7.34 8.79
CA ASN A 557 -25.90 7.75 9.83
C ASN A 557 -25.79 9.27 10.00
N ARG A 558 -26.88 10.03 9.87
CA ARG A 558 -26.83 11.50 9.82
C ARG A 558 -27.61 12.17 10.95
N LEU A 559 -26.95 13.11 11.60
CA LEU A 559 -27.59 14.17 12.38
C LEU A 559 -27.83 15.37 11.46
N ARG A 560 -29.07 15.84 11.39
CA ARG A 560 -29.48 16.95 10.51
C ARG A 560 -29.64 18.23 11.29
N ILE A 561 -29.14 19.33 10.73
CA ILE A 561 -29.25 20.64 11.35
C ILE A 561 -30.34 21.44 10.65
N SER A 562 -31.32 21.92 11.42
CA SER A 562 -32.25 22.97 10.96
C SER A 562 -31.85 24.32 11.55
N ARG A 563 -32.14 25.37 10.80
CA ARG A 563 -31.85 26.75 11.19
C ARG A 563 -33.13 27.56 11.30
N ASP A 564 -33.12 28.54 12.20
CA ASP A 564 -34.20 29.50 12.33
C ASP A 564 -34.17 30.53 11.20
N VAL A 565 -35.15 31.44 11.19
CA VAL A 565 -35.26 32.51 10.18
C VAL A 565 -34.10 33.51 10.19
N LEU A 566 -33.32 33.55 11.26
CA LEU A 566 -32.11 34.37 11.40
C LEU A 566 -30.85 33.61 10.99
N GLY A 567 -30.98 32.36 10.52
CA GLY A 567 -29.87 31.52 10.10
C GLY A 567 -29.10 30.85 11.24
N ARG A 568 -29.58 30.93 12.49
CA ARG A 568 -28.93 30.29 13.65
C ARG A 568 -29.35 28.84 13.74
N ILE A 569 -28.51 27.98 14.32
CA ILE A 569 -28.83 26.56 14.49
C ILE A 569 -29.99 26.43 15.47
N GLU A 570 -31.13 25.95 15.01
CA GLU A 570 -32.33 25.77 15.84
C GLU A 570 -32.39 24.36 16.40
N ARG A 571 -32.10 23.34 15.58
CA ARG A 571 -32.24 21.94 15.96
C ARG A 571 -31.15 21.06 15.38
N LEU A 572 -30.73 20.07 16.16
CA LEU A 572 -29.94 18.90 15.73
C LEU A 572 -30.81 17.65 15.86
N ASP A 573 -31.29 17.11 14.75
CA ASP A 573 -32.21 15.98 14.66
C ASP A 573 -31.47 14.68 14.31
N ASN A 574 -31.73 13.60 15.04
CA ASN A 574 -31.12 12.28 14.78
C ASN A 574 -31.87 11.43 13.74
N GLY A 575 -32.98 11.94 13.18
CA GLY A 575 -33.76 11.28 12.14
C GLY A 575 -34.67 10.15 12.62
N VAL A 576 -34.66 9.83 13.92
CA VAL A 576 -35.52 8.82 14.57
C VAL A 576 -36.40 9.44 15.66
N GLY A 577 -36.78 10.70 15.47
CA GLY A 577 -37.75 11.40 16.31
C GLY A 577 -37.18 11.93 17.63
N ARG A 578 -35.87 12.15 17.73
CA ARG A 578 -35.23 12.81 18.90
C ARG A 578 -34.29 13.91 18.41
N SER A 579 -34.20 15.00 19.17
CA SER A 579 -33.35 16.13 18.78
C SER A 579 -32.88 16.95 19.96
N LEU A 580 -31.81 17.73 19.76
CA LEU A 580 -31.46 18.86 20.62
C LEU A 580 -32.01 20.14 19.98
N PHE A 581 -32.73 20.93 20.77
CA PHE A 581 -33.28 22.22 20.37
C PHE A 581 -32.58 23.35 21.11
N LEU A 582 -32.06 24.33 20.37
CA LEU A 582 -31.28 25.42 20.92
C LEU A 582 -32.18 26.65 21.07
N ARG A 583 -32.29 27.17 22.30
CA ARG A 583 -33.00 28.42 22.58
C ARG A 583 -32.03 29.58 22.66
N TYR A 584 -32.42 30.72 22.09
CA TYR A 584 -31.58 31.91 22.00
C TYR A 584 -32.21 33.12 22.69
N SER A 585 -31.34 33.99 23.21
CA SER A 585 -31.65 35.37 23.60
C SER A 585 -30.50 36.27 23.16
N ALA A 586 -30.79 37.35 22.44
CA ALA A 586 -29.78 38.27 21.89
C ALA A 586 -28.60 37.54 21.22
N ASP A 587 -28.92 36.59 20.33
CA ASP A 587 -27.99 35.73 19.57
C ASP A 587 -27.08 34.79 20.40
N ARG A 588 -27.31 34.69 21.72
CA ARG A 588 -26.65 33.73 22.59
C ARG A 588 -27.56 32.57 22.94
N ILE A 589 -27.00 31.37 22.99
CA ILE A 589 -27.70 30.15 23.39
C ILE A 589 -27.95 30.25 24.90
N VAL A 590 -29.22 30.32 25.29
CA VAL A 590 -29.63 30.37 26.71
C VAL A 590 -30.02 29.00 27.25
N ALA A 591 -30.32 28.04 26.38
CA ALA A 591 -30.55 26.67 26.78
C ALA A 591 -30.47 25.69 25.60
N VAL A 592 -30.24 24.43 25.94
CA VAL A 592 -30.39 23.30 25.03
C VAL A 592 -31.41 22.34 25.62
N ASP A 593 -32.46 22.06 24.86
CA ASP A 593 -33.56 21.22 25.28
C ASP A 593 -33.53 19.89 24.53
N TYR A 594 -33.79 18.79 25.23
CA TYR A 594 -33.95 17.48 24.61
C TYR A 594 -35.41 17.32 24.17
N GLN A 595 -35.65 17.14 22.87
CA GLN A 595 -36.98 17.03 22.28
C GLN A 595 -37.21 15.65 21.68
N ILE A 596 -38.46 15.19 21.78
CA ILE A 596 -38.94 13.96 21.14
C ILE A 596 -40.15 14.26 20.27
N GLN A 597 -40.30 13.52 19.17
CA GLN A 597 -41.52 13.54 18.38
C GLN A 597 -42.61 12.73 19.07
N ARG A 598 -43.76 13.35 19.30
CA ARG A 598 -44.97 12.69 19.77
C ARG A 598 -46.11 12.94 18.78
N THR A 599 -47.02 11.97 18.69
CA THR A 599 -48.32 12.14 18.04
C THR A 599 -49.39 12.04 19.12
N GLU A 600 -50.42 12.89 19.04
CA GLU A 600 -51.67 12.71 19.75
C GLU A 600 -52.72 12.23 18.73
N GLY A 601 -53.07 10.93 18.78
CA GLY A 601 -54.11 10.38 17.92
C GLY A 601 -53.71 10.26 16.44
N SER A 602 -54.39 11.01 15.57
CA SER A 602 -54.21 10.97 14.09
C SER A 602 -53.40 12.15 13.55
N ASP A 603 -52.89 13.01 14.44
CA ASP A 603 -52.20 14.25 14.07
C ASP A 603 -50.73 14.00 13.68
N PRO A 604 -50.15 14.88 12.85
CA PRO A 604 -48.74 14.80 12.48
C PRO A 604 -47.84 14.87 13.71
N TYR A 605 -46.66 14.23 13.62
CA TYR A 605 -45.67 14.28 14.70
C TYR A 605 -45.26 15.72 15.02
N VAL A 606 -45.38 16.09 16.29
CA VAL A 606 -44.96 17.39 16.83
C VAL A 606 -43.78 17.18 17.78
N TRP A 607 -42.82 18.10 17.73
CA TRP A 607 -41.71 18.11 18.67
C TRP A 607 -42.14 18.62 20.04
N VAL A 608 -41.88 17.83 21.07
CA VAL A 608 -42.17 18.18 22.47
C VAL A 608 -40.88 18.12 23.26
N THR A 609 -40.58 19.18 24.02
CA THR A 609 -39.46 19.19 24.97
C THR A 609 -39.73 18.24 26.12
N GLU A 610 -38.83 17.28 26.32
CA GLU A 610 -38.89 16.31 27.41
C GLU A 610 -38.24 16.87 28.68
N TYR A 611 -37.06 17.48 28.54
CA TYR A 611 -36.36 18.20 29.60
C TYR A 611 -35.33 19.17 29.02
N SER A 612 -34.86 20.12 29.84
CA SER A 612 -33.75 21.00 29.49
C SER A 612 -32.43 20.31 29.86
N VAL A 613 -31.54 20.13 28.90
CA VAL A 613 -30.23 19.51 29.09
C VAL A 613 -29.35 20.43 29.91
N VAL A 614 -29.32 21.71 29.52
CA VAL A 614 -28.52 22.75 30.16
C VAL A 614 -29.14 24.12 29.90
N SER A 615 -29.03 25.02 30.87
CA SER A 615 -29.36 26.44 30.77
C SER A 615 -28.15 27.31 31.09
N TYR A 616 -27.99 28.41 30.36
CA TYR A 616 -26.86 29.33 30.47
C TYR A 616 -27.32 30.72 30.88
N ALA A 617 -26.59 31.36 31.78
CA ALA A 617 -26.79 32.76 32.13
C ALA A 617 -25.55 33.59 31.79
N TYR A 618 -25.80 34.84 31.41
CA TYR A 618 -24.79 35.79 30.95
C TYR A 618 -24.89 37.08 31.75
N ASP A 619 -23.77 37.78 31.89
CA ASP A 619 -23.79 39.16 32.38
C ASP A 619 -24.18 40.16 31.27
N ASP A 620 -24.28 41.45 31.64
CA ASP A 620 -24.62 42.53 30.71
C ASP A 620 -23.60 42.70 29.57
N LEU A 621 -22.37 42.19 29.75
CA LEU A 621 -21.31 42.20 28.74
C LEU A 621 -21.33 40.95 27.84
N GLY A 622 -22.29 40.02 28.06
CA GLY A 622 -22.43 38.80 27.28
C GLY A 622 -21.43 37.70 27.65
N ARG A 623 -20.77 37.79 28.81
CA ARG A 623 -19.88 36.74 29.31
C ARG A 623 -20.68 35.67 30.02
N LEU A 624 -20.36 34.40 29.78
CA LEU A 624 -21.01 33.28 30.44
C LEU A 624 -20.67 33.29 31.94
N VAL A 625 -21.68 33.40 32.81
CA VAL A 625 -21.50 33.45 34.28
C VAL A 625 -21.97 32.19 34.99
N SER A 626 -22.93 31.45 34.41
CA SER A 626 -23.38 30.18 34.97
C SER A 626 -23.91 29.23 33.91
N ALA A 627 -23.78 27.94 34.19
CA ALA A 627 -24.41 26.86 33.45
C ALA A 627 -25.06 25.89 34.45
N THR A 628 -26.33 25.60 34.25
CA THR A 628 -27.17 24.74 35.11
C THR A 628 -27.57 23.52 34.30
N ASN A 629 -27.21 22.33 34.76
CA ASN A 629 -27.58 21.07 34.11
C ASN A 629 -29.03 20.67 34.47
N ALA A 630 -29.50 19.55 33.93
CA ALA A 630 -30.85 19.04 34.17
C ALA A 630 -31.20 18.73 35.64
N VAL A 631 -30.21 18.60 36.53
CA VAL A 631 -30.40 18.27 37.96
C VAL A 631 -30.57 19.52 38.83
N GLY A 632 -30.18 20.70 38.33
CA GLY A 632 -30.24 21.98 39.04
C GLY A 632 -28.88 22.45 39.54
#